data_AF-A0A3C0AT49-F1
#
_entry.id   AF-A0A3C0AT49-F1
#
_cell.length_a   1.000
_cell.length_b   1.000
_cell.length_c   1.000
_cell.angle_alpha   90.00
_cell.angle_beta   90.00
_cell.angle_gamma   90.00
#
_symmetry.space_group_name_H-M   'P 1'
#
loop_
_entity.id
_entity.type
_entity.pdbx_description
1 polymer ?
#
loop_
_entity_poly.entity_id
_entity_poly.type
_entity_poly.pdbx_seq_one_letter_code
_entity_poly.pdbx_strand_id
1 'polypeptide(L)'
;MYGKIRKVVMTIKPSWKVVLTGLFCLLLIQPVFSEEPKQEGEHDWLLKNPTIQKLLKLHNAERARNGMPALTLNTNMCLQAQEHAKWMAQTGYYQHSNLPWPEIIFQGP
;
A
#
# COMPACT_ATOMS: atom_id res chain seq x y z
N MET A 1 -29.16 -13.14 68.74
CA MET A 1 -29.76 -13.37 67.42
C MET A 1 -28.63 -13.49 66.40
N TYR A 2 -28.16 -14.72 66.12
CA TYR A 2 -27.07 -15.00 65.18
C TYR A 2 -27.65 -15.44 63.83
N GLY A 3 -27.41 -14.66 62.77
CA GLY A 3 -27.82 -14.98 61.39
C GLY A 3 -26.81 -15.87 60.69
N LYS A 4 -27.25 -17.07 60.27
CA LYS A 4 -26.45 -18.14 59.65
C LYS A 4 -26.33 -17.91 58.14
N ILE A 5 -25.09 -17.77 57.64
CA ILE A 5 -24.76 -17.70 56.21
C ILE A 5 -24.94 -19.09 55.58
N ARG A 6 -25.67 -19.20 54.47
CA ARG A 6 -25.68 -20.40 53.60
C ARG A 6 -24.96 -20.09 52.29
N LYS A 7 -23.82 -20.74 52.03
CA LYS A 7 -23.20 -20.78 50.70
C LYS A 7 -23.90 -21.87 49.88
N VAL A 8 -24.44 -21.51 48.72
CA VAL A 8 -24.95 -22.46 47.73
C VAL A 8 -23.81 -22.80 46.78
N VAL A 9 -23.38 -24.06 46.77
CA VAL A 9 -22.44 -24.60 45.79
C VAL A 9 -23.25 -25.11 44.60
N MET A 10 -23.05 -24.51 43.43
CA MET A 10 -23.61 -24.99 42.16
C MET A 10 -22.53 -25.77 41.40
N THR A 11 -22.72 -27.08 41.25
CA THR A 11 -21.92 -27.93 40.37
C THR A 11 -22.60 -28.04 39.00
N ILE A 12 -21.94 -27.55 37.96
CA ILE A 12 -22.40 -27.61 36.56
C ILE A 12 -21.64 -28.74 35.86
N LYS A 13 -22.37 -29.71 35.28
CA LYS A 13 -21.80 -30.78 34.45
C LYS A 13 -21.93 -30.40 32.96
N PRO A 14 -20.88 -30.50 32.13
CA PRO A 14 -20.98 -30.13 30.72
C PRO A 14 -21.47 -31.31 29.86
N SER A 15 -22.40 -31.05 28.94
CA SER A 15 -22.90 -31.99 27.92
C SER A 15 -22.57 -31.46 26.52
N TRP A 16 -21.75 -32.19 25.77
CA TRP A 16 -21.09 -31.72 24.54
C TRP A 16 -21.96 -31.73 23.27
N LYS A 17 -23.24 -32.08 23.34
CA LYS A 17 -24.04 -32.45 22.15
C LYS A 17 -24.71 -31.28 21.41
N VAL A 18 -24.53 -30.03 21.83
CA VAL A 18 -25.30 -28.90 21.29
C VAL A 18 -24.52 -28.04 20.27
N VAL A 19 -23.26 -28.37 19.97
CA VAL A 19 -22.38 -27.48 19.21
C VAL A 19 -22.48 -27.68 17.68
N LEU A 20 -23.01 -28.80 17.18
CA LEU A 20 -22.87 -29.15 15.76
C LEU A 20 -23.95 -28.62 14.80
N THR A 21 -25.06 -28.06 15.27
CA THR A 21 -26.19 -27.68 14.38
C THR A 21 -26.26 -26.19 14.04
N GLY A 22 -25.35 -25.35 14.54
CA GLY A 22 -25.33 -23.91 14.27
C GLY A 22 -24.40 -23.45 13.13
N LEU A 23 -23.48 -24.29 12.67
CA LEU A 23 -22.38 -23.86 11.80
C LEU A 23 -22.71 -23.78 10.31
N PHE A 24 -23.86 -24.32 9.87
CA PHE A 24 -24.17 -24.45 8.43
C PHE A 24 -25.01 -23.29 7.86
N CYS A 25 -25.53 -22.39 8.69
CA CYS A 25 -26.36 -21.26 8.21
C CYS A 25 -25.58 -19.95 7.98
N LEU A 26 -24.29 -19.90 8.35
CA LEU A 26 -23.44 -18.70 8.21
C LEU A 26 -22.54 -18.69 6.96
N LEU A 27 -22.57 -19.74 6.13
CA LEU A 27 -21.76 -19.84 4.90
C LEU A 27 -22.42 -19.24 3.64
N LEU A 28 -23.68 -18.78 3.72
CA LEU A 28 -24.40 -18.21 2.57
C LEU A 28 -24.39 -16.68 2.50
N ILE A 29 -23.75 -16.00 3.45
CA ILE A 29 -23.53 -14.55 3.40
C ILE A 29 -22.03 -14.32 3.26
N GLN A 30 -21.49 -14.65 2.09
CA GLN A 30 -20.25 -14.00 1.66
C GLN A 30 -20.60 -12.52 1.49
N PRO A 31 -19.99 -11.56 2.21
CA PRO A 31 -20.00 -10.19 1.73
C PRO A 31 -19.33 -10.25 0.37
N VAL A 32 -20.11 -10.03 -0.69
CA VAL A 32 -19.57 -9.75 -2.02
C VAL A 32 -18.78 -8.47 -1.85
N PHE A 33 -17.49 -8.61 -1.54
CA PHE A 33 -16.53 -7.53 -1.53
C PHE A 33 -16.37 -7.12 -2.99
N SER A 34 -17.29 -6.26 -3.43
CA SER A 34 -17.24 -5.62 -4.72
C SER A 34 -16.05 -4.67 -4.62
N GLU A 35 -14.91 -5.08 -5.17
CA GLU A 35 -13.81 -4.15 -5.47
C GLU A 35 -14.38 -3.13 -6.43
N GLU A 36 -14.81 -1.98 -5.91
CA GLU A 36 -15.16 -0.85 -6.76
C GLU A 36 -13.94 -0.52 -7.62
N PRO A 37 -14.10 -0.35 -8.94
CA PRO A 37 -12.99 -0.06 -9.82
C PRO A 37 -12.35 1.23 -9.33
N LYS A 38 -11.13 1.10 -8.78
CA LYS A 38 -10.33 2.23 -8.32
C LYS A 38 -10.14 3.16 -9.52
N GLN A 39 -10.80 4.33 -9.49
CA GLN A 39 -10.69 5.28 -10.58
C GLN A 39 -9.21 5.58 -10.83
N GLU A 40 -8.78 5.35 -12.07
CA GLU A 40 -7.40 5.55 -12.49
C GLU A 40 -7.07 7.04 -12.32
N GLY A 41 -5.99 7.32 -11.59
CA GLY A 41 -5.55 8.68 -11.30
C GLY A 41 -5.12 9.40 -12.57
N GLU A 42 -5.34 10.71 -12.63
CA GLU A 42 -4.76 11.56 -13.67
C GLU A 42 -3.23 11.35 -13.69
N HIS A 43 -2.70 10.98 -14.86
CA HIS A 43 -1.29 10.62 -15.09
C HIS A 43 -0.78 9.27 -14.54
N ASP A 44 -1.64 8.30 -14.24
CA ASP A 44 -1.23 6.93 -13.86
C ASP A 44 -0.34 6.24 -14.91
N TRP A 45 -0.43 6.64 -16.18
CA TRP A 45 0.45 6.17 -17.25
C TRP A 45 1.94 6.44 -16.98
N LEU A 46 2.28 7.51 -16.25
CA LEU A 46 3.66 7.79 -15.82
C LEU A 46 4.12 6.73 -14.82
N LEU A 47 3.26 6.39 -13.86
CA LEU A 47 3.57 5.37 -12.87
C LEU A 47 3.70 3.99 -13.52
N LYS A 48 2.90 3.71 -14.55
CA LYS A 48 2.95 2.43 -15.29
C LYS A 48 4.05 2.37 -16.35
N ASN A 49 4.78 3.47 -16.60
CA ASN A 49 5.82 3.50 -17.62
C ASN A 49 6.94 2.49 -17.31
N PRO A 50 7.30 1.60 -18.25
CA PRO A 50 8.26 0.53 -17.98
C PRO A 50 9.67 1.04 -17.64
N THR A 51 10.08 2.17 -18.20
CA THR A 51 11.37 2.81 -17.91
C THR A 51 11.38 3.35 -16.49
N ILE A 52 10.34 4.07 -16.08
CA ILE A 52 10.21 4.63 -14.71
C ILE A 52 10.17 3.49 -13.68
N GLN A 53 9.41 2.43 -13.95
CA GLN A 53 9.35 1.24 -13.10
C GLN A 53 10.71 0.53 -12.98
N LYS A 54 11.44 0.39 -14.09
CA LYS A 54 12.80 -0.18 -14.08
C LYS A 54 13.76 0.69 -13.26
N LEU A 55 13.71 2.01 -13.41
CA LEU A 55 14.53 2.93 -12.62
C LEU A 55 14.22 2.82 -11.12
N LEU A 56 12.95 2.81 -10.71
CA LEU A 56 12.56 2.62 -9.32
C LEU A 56 13.09 1.30 -8.76
N LYS A 57 12.94 0.20 -9.51
CA LYS A 57 13.44 -1.12 -9.11
C LYS A 57 14.95 -1.12 -8.87
N LEU A 58 15.72 -0.54 -9.79
CA LEU A 58 17.18 -0.46 -9.68
C LEU A 58 17.61 0.44 -8.51
N HIS A 59 16.96 1.60 -8.33
CA HIS A 59 17.22 2.47 -7.18
C HIS A 59 16.94 1.76 -5.87
N ASN A 60 15.81 1.07 -5.75
CA ASN A 60 15.45 0.34 -4.54
C ASN A 60 16.38 -0.85 -4.28
N ALA A 61 16.89 -1.52 -5.32
CA ALA A 61 17.91 -2.55 -5.16
C ALA A 61 19.21 -1.98 -4.56
N GLU A 62 19.68 -0.82 -5.03
CA GLU A 62 20.87 -0.18 -4.47
C GLU A 62 20.61 0.35 -3.05
N ARG A 63 19.44 0.92 -2.80
CA ARG A 63 19.04 1.33 -1.43
C ARG A 63 19.04 0.15 -0.47
N ALA A 64 18.52 -1.00 -0.86
CA ALA A 64 18.55 -2.21 -0.06
C ALA A 64 19.99 -2.68 0.23
N ARG A 65 20.91 -2.60 -0.76
CA ARG A 65 22.33 -2.90 -0.55
C ARG A 65 22.99 -2.00 0.50
N ASN A 66 22.50 -0.78 0.65
CA ASN A 66 22.99 0.20 1.62
C ASN A 66 22.13 0.25 2.91
N GLY A 67 21.23 -0.71 3.13
CA GLY A 67 20.39 -0.76 4.34
C GLY A 67 19.32 0.33 4.43
N MET A 68 18.97 0.96 3.29
CA MET A 68 18.01 2.06 3.21
C MET A 68 16.60 1.56 2.84
N PRO A 69 15.52 2.20 3.33
CA PRO A 69 14.15 1.81 3.02
C PRO A 69 13.81 2.06 1.55
N ALA A 70 12.90 1.26 0.98
CA ALA A 70 12.45 1.42 -0.41
C ALA A 70 11.68 2.74 -0.61
N LEU A 71 11.81 3.33 -1.80
CA LEU A 71 11.05 4.47 -2.26
C LEU A 71 9.80 4.01 -3.03
N THR A 72 8.82 4.90 -3.10
CA THR A 72 7.64 4.80 -3.97
C THR A 72 7.64 5.95 -4.96
N LEU A 73 6.93 5.79 -6.08
CA LEU A 73 6.76 6.87 -7.05
C LEU A 73 5.72 7.87 -6.54
N ASN A 74 5.95 9.14 -6.85
CA ASN A 74 5.00 10.22 -6.66
C ASN A 74 4.60 10.77 -8.03
N THR A 75 3.30 10.80 -8.34
CA THR A 75 2.79 11.21 -9.65
C THR A 75 3.20 12.62 -10.04
N ASN A 76 3.10 13.58 -9.10
CA ASN A 76 3.45 14.98 -9.36
C ASN A 76 4.95 15.15 -9.65
N MET A 77 5.81 14.46 -8.89
CA MET A 77 7.26 14.47 -9.14
C MET A 77 7.59 13.86 -10.50
N CYS A 78 6.92 12.76 -10.89
CA CYS A 78 7.13 12.14 -12.20
C CYS A 78 6.70 13.07 -13.34
N LEU A 79 5.57 13.77 -13.18
CA LEU A 79 5.08 14.72 -14.17
C LEU A 79 6.06 15.88 -14.34
N GLN A 80 6.47 16.51 -13.23
CA GLN A 80 7.42 17.61 -13.23
C GLN A 80 8.79 17.21 -13.83
N ALA A 81 9.30 16.02 -13.50
CA ALA A 81 10.53 15.50 -14.10
C ALA A 81 10.39 15.28 -15.61
N GLN A 82 9.24 14.78 -16.07
CA GLN A 82 8.95 14.58 -17.49
C GLN A 82 8.88 15.90 -18.26
N GLU A 83 8.24 16.92 -17.69
CA GLU A 83 8.15 18.27 -18.27
C GLU A 83 9.53 18.92 -18.38
N HIS A 84 10.34 18.82 -17.32
CA HIS A 84 11.70 19.36 -17.30
C HIS A 84 12.59 18.65 -18.32
N ALA A 85 12.54 17.32 -18.40
CA ALA A 85 13.26 16.55 -19.41
C ALA A 85 12.86 16.94 -20.83
N LYS A 86 11.57 17.20 -21.08
CA LYS A 86 11.08 17.69 -22.38
C LYS A 86 11.63 19.07 -22.71
N TRP A 87 11.63 19.99 -21.74
CA TRP A 87 12.21 21.33 -21.93
C TRP A 87 13.72 21.26 -22.23
N MET A 88 14.48 20.43 -21.51
CA MET A 88 15.91 20.23 -21.79
C MET A 88 16.14 19.66 -23.19
N ALA A 89 15.35 18.67 -23.61
CA ALA A 89 15.44 18.09 -24.94
C ALA A 89 15.10 19.09 -26.06
N GLN A 90 14.14 19.99 -25.82
CA GLN A 90 13.73 21.00 -26.80
C GLN A 90 14.72 22.15 -26.93
N THR A 91 15.33 22.56 -25.83
CA THR A 91 16.17 23.76 -25.79
C THR A 91 17.67 23.47 -25.90
N GLY A 92 18.08 22.24 -25.60
CA GLY A 92 19.49 21.84 -25.52
C GLY A 92 20.20 22.32 -24.25
N TYR A 93 19.51 22.99 -23.33
CA TYR A 93 20.07 23.40 -22.04
C TYR A 93 19.90 22.29 -21.01
N TYR A 94 20.99 21.96 -20.32
CA TYR A 94 21.00 21.01 -19.21
C TYR A 94 21.28 21.75 -17.92
N GLN A 95 20.24 21.93 -17.11
CA GLN A 95 20.33 22.59 -15.83
C GLN A 95 19.33 21.98 -14.85
N HIS A 96 19.62 22.08 -13.56
CA HIS A 96 18.64 21.78 -12.52
C HIS A 96 17.40 22.67 -12.70
N SER A 97 16.24 22.10 -12.39
CA SER A 97 15.04 22.90 -12.27
C SER A 97 15.07 23.72 -10.97
N ASN A 98 14.11 24.62 -10.81
CA ASN A 98 13.94 25.40 -9.59
C ASN A 98 12.82 24.84 -8.69
N LEU A 99 12.53 23.54 -8.82
CA LEU A 99 11.57 22.81 -8.01
C LEU A 99 12.14 22.51 -6.61
N PRO A 100 11.29 22.28 -5.59
CA PRO A 100 11.73 22.03 -4.23
C PRO A 100 12.25 20.60 -3.98
N TRP A 101 12.55 19.84 -5.04
CA TRP A 101 12.97 18.45 -4.96
C TRP A 101 14.46 18.29 -5.32
N PRO A 102 15.19 17.39 -4.65
CA PRO A 102 16.51 17.00 -5.13
C PRO A 102 16.44 16.36 -6.52
N GLU A 103 17.36 16.72 -7.40
CA GLU A 103 17.32 16.32 -8.81
C GLU A 103 18.61 15.64 -9.26
N ILE A 104 18.43 14.59 -10.06
CA ILE A 104 19.49 13.94 -10.83
C ILE A 104 19.09 14.01 -12.30
N ILE A 105 19.98 14.54 -13.13
CA ILE A 105 19.79 14.68 -14.58
C ILE A 105 20.85 13.81 -15.26
N PHE A 106 20.43 13.06 -16.28
CA PHE A 106 21.33 12.24 -17.09
C PHE A 106 21.00 12.40 -18.57
N GLN A 107 22.03 12.68 -19.37
CA GLN A 107 22.00 12.62 -20.83
C GLN A 107 23.02 11.56 -21.26
N GLY A 108 22.55 10.55 -22.00
CA GLY A 108 23.37 9.46 -22.51
C GLY A 108 23.68 9.59 -24.01
N PRO A 109 24.70 8.88 -24.50
CA PRO A 109 25.00 8.71 -25.93
C PRO A 109 23.92 7.91 -26.67
#